data_AF-A0A540WTD9-F1
#
_entry.id   AF-A0A540WTD9-F1
#
_cell.length_a   1.000
_cell.length_b   1.000
_cell.length_c   1.000
_cell.angle_alpha   90.00
_cell.angle_beta   90.00
_cell.angle_gamma   90.00
#
_symmetry.space_group_name_H-M   'P 1'
#
loop_
_entity.id
_entity.type
_entity.pdbx_description
1 polymer ?
#
loop_
_entity_poly.entity_id
_entity_poly.type
_entity_poly.pdbx_seq_one_letter_code
_entity_poly.pdbx_strand_id
1 'polypeptide(L)'
;MNLAWAAGSWLLLSGALGSELRRDGYVLRPPERFHMVRWEPYVGSVAGAVSLDAEATRSLSAALADGEGPEAATMLVSVVERSFSASPSERDDFASAVMQHFQRELGVTLSPERVDRVGGIVPRVEVLGTLREAGQVRTVLVAGLASEGRHAVVVVSAPAVRWESLAPGVRASLDTFRLEATTAPGVVPRRVLGALAGALAGALVASYAAWRRMRAGQGTSEA
;
A
#
# COMPACT_ATOMS: atom_id res chain seq x y z
N MET A 1 -34.03 -6.95 25.23
CA MET A 1 -33.26 -6.60 24.01
C MET A 1 -31.80 -6.89 24.28
N ASN A 2 -31.24 -7.89 23.59
CA ASN A 2 -29.94 -8.50 23.88
C ASN A 2 -28.78 -7.66 23.34
N LEU A 3 -27.94 -7.15 24.25
CA LEU A 3 -26.74 -6.32 23.98
C LEU A 3 -25.43 -7.14 23.93
N ALA A 4 -25.50 -8.45 23.66
CA ALA A 4 -24.35 -9.35 23.82
C ALA A 4 -23.55 -9.66 22.54
N TRP A 5 -23.89 -9.10 21.38
CA TRP A 5 -23.32 -9.56 20.09
C TRP A 5 -22.16 -8.73 19.52
N ALA A 6 -21.80 -7.59 20.09
CA ALA A 6 -20.71 -6.75 19.56
C ALA A 6 -19.31 -7.11 20.06
N ALA A 7 -19.19 -7.88 21.16
CA ALA A 7 -17.89 -8.19 21.76
C ALA A 7 -17.22 -9.46 21.20
N GLY A 8 -17.98 -10.36 20.57
CA GLY A 8 -17.44 -11.63 20.04
C GLY A 8 -16.63 -11.48 18.76
N SER A 9 -16.91 -10.46 17.94
CA SER A 9 -16.24 -10.27 16.64
C SER A 9 -14.79 -9.81 16.79
N TRP A 10 -14.48 -9.03 17.82
CA TRP A 10 -13.12 -8.49 18.03
C TRP A 10 -12.11 -9.55 18.49
N LEU A 11 -12.55 -10.53 19.28
CA LEU A 11 -11.66 -11.57 19.81
C LEU A 11 -11.28 -12.61 18.75
N LEU A 12 -12.15 -12.91 17.79
CA LEU A 12 -11.85 -13.85 16.69
C LEU A 12 -10.93 -13.23 15.62
N LEU A 13 -11.02 -11.91 15.39
CA LEU A 13 -10.15 -11.20 14.43
C LEU A 13 -8.73 -10.96 14.96
N SER A 14 -8.53 -11.00 16.28
CA SER A 14 -7.20 -10.85 16.88
C SER A 14 -6.24 -11.97 16.50
N GLY A 15 -6.76 -13.16 16.16
CA GLY A 15 -5.97 -14.29 15.66
C GLY A 15 -5.63 -14.23 14.17
N ALA A 16 -6.25 -13.31 13.40
CA ALA A 16 -6.04 -13.18 11.96
C ALA A 16 -4.98 -12.12 11.59
N LEU A 17 -4.43 -11.43 12.59
CA LEU A 17 -3.43 -10.37 12.43
C LEU A 17 -2.08 -10.82 12.99
N GLY A 18 -1.01 -10.35 12.37
CA GLY A 18 0.37 -10.62 12.76
C GLY A 18 0.87 -9.70 13.88
N SER A 19 2.18 -9.73 14.08
CA SER A 19 2.86 -8.88 15.06
C SER A 19 2.75 -7.39 14.69
N GLU A 20 2.69 -6.54 15.70
CA GLU A 20 2.70 -5.09 15.54
C GLU A 20 3.96 -4.62 14.77
N LEU A 21 3.72 -3.88 13.69
CA LEU A 21 4.73 -3.17 12.92
C LEU A 21 4.70 -1.69 13.33
N ARG A 22 5.82 -1.20 13.86
CA ARG A 22 6.03 0.23 14.15
C ARG A 22 7.13 0.79 13.28
N ARG A 23 6.83 1.80 12.46
CA ARG A 23 7.79 2.38 11.51
C ARG A 23 7.38 3.79 11.11
N ASP A 24 8.35 4.68 10.91
CA ASP A 24 8.16 6.05 10.40
C ASP A 24 7.02 6.85 11.06
N GLY A 25 6.82 6.64 12.37
CA GLY A 25 5.79 7.30 13.16
C GLY A 25 4.39 6.73 12.98
N TYR A 26 4.23 5.50 12.51
CA TYR A 26 2.95 4.78 12.55
C TYR A 26 3.09 3.40 13.18
N VAL A 27 1.93 2.87 13.59
CA VAL A 27 1.73 1.52 14.08
C VAL A 27 0.64 0.84 13.26
N LEU A 28 0.87 -0.41 12.86
CA LEU A 28 -0.06 -1.24 12.09
C LEU A 28 0.11 -2.70 12.50
N ARG A 29 -0.98 -3.48 12.59
CA ARG A 29 -0.89 -4.93 12.64
C ARG A 29 -1.26 -5.50 11.27
N PRO A 30 -0.29 -6.00 10.47
CA PRO A 30 -0.57 -6.57 9.16
C PRO A 30 -1.38 -7.88 9.30
N PRO A 31 -2.00 -8.40 8.22
CA PRO A 31 -2.60 -9.73 8.26
C PRO A 31 -1.54 -10.79 8.60
N GLU A 32 -1.93 -11.88 9.29
CA GLU A 32 -1.01 -12.84 9.94
C GLU A 32 0.17 -13.31 9.07
N ARG A 33 -0.08 -13.60 7.79
CA ARG A 33 0.95 -14.14 6.87
C ARG A 33 1.87 -13.08 6.26
N PHE A 34 1.54 -11.80 6.39
CA PHE A 34 2.31 -10.72 5.82
C PHE A 34 3.56 -10.47 6.66
N HIS A 35 4.71 -10.59 6.02
CA HIS A 35 6.00 -10.31 6.60
C HIS A 35 6.71 -9.24 5.79
N MET A 36 7.59 -8.47 6.44
CA MET A 36 8.36 -7.43 5.78
C MET A 36 9.32 -8.05 4.75
N VAL A 37 9.29 -7.54 3.53
CA VAL A 37 10.23 -7.96 2.48
C VAL A 37 11.53 -7.17 2.57
N ARG A 38 12.57 -7.62 1.85
CA ARG A 38 13.86 -6.91 1.77
C ARG A 38 13.65 -5.46 1.35
N TRP A 39 14.22 -4.54 2.13
CA TRP A 39 13.94 -3.11 2.05
C TRP A 39 14.77 -2.37 0.99
N GLU A 40 15.96 -2.89 0.68
CA GLU A 40 16.94 -2.24 -0.19
C GLU A 40 16.40 -1.87 -1.59
N PRO A 41 15.57 -2.70 -2.26
CA PRO A 41 14.99 -2.35 -3.57
C PRO A 41 13.95 -1.22 -3.54
N TYR A 42 13.49 -0.83 -2.35
CA TYR A 42 12.39 0.12 -2.16
C TYR A 42 12.86 1.50 -1.70
N VAL A 43 14.15 1.68 -1.39
CA VAL A 43 14.71 2.94 -0.89
C VAL A 43 14.51 4.07 -1.91
N GLY A 44 13.90 5.18 -1.47
CA GLY A 44 13.60 6.33 -2.32
C GLY A 44 12.42 6.15 -3.28
N SER A 45 11.75 5.00 -3.23
CA SER A 45 10.56 4.73 -4.06
C SER A 45 9.35 5.52 -3.57
N VAL A 46 8.52 5.93 -4.52
CA VAL A 46 7.18 6.52 -4.29
C VAL A 46 6.06 5.54 -4.63
N ALA A 47 6.36 4.24 -4.75
CA ALA A 47 5.38 3.23 -5.10
C ALA A 47 4.27 3.16 -4.04
N GLY A 48 3.02 3.42 -4.45
CA GLY A 48 1.87 3.51 -3.54
C GLY A 48 1.79 4.79 -2.72
N ALA A 49 2.72 5.72 -2.88
CA ALA A 49 2.71 7.02 -2.21
C ALA A 49 1.81 8.02 -2.96
N VAL A 50 0.52 7.69 -3.05
CA VAL A 50 -0.48 8.52 -3.71
C VAL A 50 -0.64 9.83 -2.93
N SER A 51 -0.61 10.96 -3.63
CA SER A 51 -0.79 12.28 -3.02
C SER A 51 -1.72 13.11 -3.89
N LEU A 52 -2.57 13.91 -3.24
CA LEU A 52 -3.36 14.96 -3.91
C LEU A 52 -2.49 16.12 -4.40
N ASP A 53 -1.25 16.17 -3.92
CA ASP A 53 -0.26 17.20 -4.20
C ASP A 53 1.01 16.58 -4.74
N ALA A 54 1.35 16.91 -5.97
CA ALA A 54 2.54 16.38 -6.63
C ALA A 54 3.84 16.85 -5.97
N GLU A 55 3.83 17.98 -5.25
CA GLU A 55 5.01 18.56 -4.59
C GLU A 55 5.20 18.06 -3.15
N ALA A 56 4.20 17.38 -2.58
CA ALA A 56 4.29 16.86 -1.22
C ALA A 56 5.42 15.83 -1.11
N THR A 57 6.19 15.94 -0.03
CA THR A 57 7.22 14.94 0.30
C THR A 57 6.51 13.63 0.61
N ARG A 58 6.91 12.58 -0.11
CA ARG A 58 6.25 11.28 -0.06
C ARG A 58 7.28 10.17 -0.26
N SER A 59 7.13 9.09 0.49
CA SER A 59 8.04 7.95 0.41
C SER A 59 7.31 6.68 0.80
N LEU A 60 7.67 5.59 0.14
CA LEU A 60 7.36 4.26 0.64
C LEU A 60 8.07 4.07 1.98
N SER A 61 7.37 3.51 2.97
CA SER A 61 7.87 3.28 4.32
C SER A 61 8.00 1.79 4.65
N ALA A 62 7.06 0.96 4.22
CA ALA A 62 7.15 -0.49 4.37
C ALA A 62 6.60 -1.23 3.15
N ALA A 63 7.17 -2.39 2.89
CA ALA A 63 6.67 -3.36 1.95
C ALA A 63 6.56 -4.71 2.66
N LEU A 64 5.41 -5.37 2.55
CA LEU A 64 5.12 -6.67 3.13
C LEU A 64 4.56 -7.60 2.05
N ALA A 65 4.81 -8.90 2.18
CA ALA A 65 4.25 -9.93 1.33
C ALA A 65 3.81 -11.14 2.14
N ASP A 66 2.86 -11.91 1.62
CA ASP A 66 2.38 -13.16 2.24
C ASP A 66 3.00 -14.44 1.65
N GLY A 67 4.01 -14.28 0.80
CA GLY A 67 4.73 -15.34 0.11
C GLY A 67 5.67 -14.75 -0.93
N GLU A 68 6.20 -15.63 -1.78
CA GLU A 68 7.07 -15.25 -2.89
C GLU A 68 6.40 -15.48 -4.25
N GLY A 69 6.88 -14.77 -5.27
CA GLY A 69 6.44 -14.96 -6.65
C GLY A 69 5.14 -14.24 -7.01
N PRO A 70 4.57 -14.52 -8.21
CA PRO A 70 3.44 -13.78 -8.76
C PRO A 70 2.13 -13.99 -8.00
N GLU A 71 1.97 -15.12 -7.30
CA GLU A 71 0.76 -15.43 -6.54
C GLU A 71 0.71 -14.79 -5.14
N ALA A 72 1.83 -14.19 -4.69
CA ALA A 72 1.91 -13.51 -3.41
C ALA A 72 1.03 -12.25 -3.42
N ALA A 73 0.35 -12.00 -2.30
CA ALA A 73 -0.24 -10.72 -2.02
C ALA A 73 0.83 -9.79 -1.43
N THR A 74 0.73 -8.50 -1.76
CA THR A 74 1.68 -7.47 -1.34
C THR A 74 0.93 -6.34 -0.67
N MET A 75 1.48 -5.81 0.41
CA MET A 75 0.98 -4.64 1.13
C MET A 75 2.12 -3.62 1.20
N LEU A 76 1.87 -2.43 0.66
CA LEU A 76 2.78 -1.30 0.72
C LEU A 76 2.18 -0.26 1.66
N VAL A 77 3.01 0.32 2.52
CA VAL A 77 2.63 1.45 3.38
C VAL A 77 3.54 2.61 3.03
N SER A 78 2.95 3.68 2.52
CA SER A 78 3.64 4.92 2.19
C SER A 78 3.22 6.04 3.12
N VAL A 79 4.12 6.99 3.36
CA VAL A 79 3.89 8.17 4.18
C VAL A 79 3.97 9.40 3.28
N VAL A 80 3.04 10.33 3.48
CA VAL A 80 2.94 11.59 2.74
C VAL A 80 2.87 12.74 3.73
N GLU A 81 3.79 13.71 3.64
CA GLU A 81 3.88 14.89 4.50
C GLU A 81 2.82 15.94 4.11
N ARG A 82 1.55 15.58 4.25
CA ARG A 82 0.40 16.45 4.02
C ARG A 82 -0.79 15.95 4.83
N SER A 83 -1.67 16.86 5.27
CA SER A 83 -2.96 16.49 5.82
C SER A 83 -3.86 15.81 4.78
N PHE A 84 -4.66 14.86 5.22
CA PHE A 84 -5.67 14.19 4.41
C PHE A 84 -6.93 13.99 5.25
N SER A 85 -8.09 14.29 4.67
CA SER A 85 -9.39 14.06 5.28
C SER A 85 -10.21 13.07 4.45
N ALA A 86 -10.97 12.20 5.11
CA ALA A 86 -11.89 11.31 4.43
C ALA A 86 -13.23 12.02 4.13
N SER A 87 -13.21 13.24 3.60
CA SER A 87 -14.42 14.02 3.23
C SER A 87 -14.99 13.58 1.87
N PRO A 88 -16.25 13.94 1.50
CA PRO A 88 -16.79 13.60 0.18
C PRO A 88 -15.97 14.16 -0.97
N SER A 89 -15.50 15.41 -0.87
CA SER A 89 -14.67 16.04 -1.91
C SER A 89 -13.32 15.34 -2.04
N GLU A 90 -12.64 15.09 -0.92
CA GLU A 90 -11.33 14.43 -0.95
C GLU A 90 -11.42 12.96 -1.41
N ARG A 91 -12.57 12.30 -1.26
CA ARG A 91 -12.78 10.96 -1.81
C ARG A 91 -12.61 10.92 -3.33
N ASP A 92 -13.26 11.85 -4.04
CA ASP A 92 -13.26 11.85 -5.50
C ASP A 92 -11.91 12.36 -6.05
N ASP A 93 -11.31 13.34 -5.36
CA ASP A 93 -9.94 13.81 -5.65
C ASP A 93 -8.91 12.70 -5.43
N PHE A 94 -9.04 11.94 -4.32
CA PHE A 94 -8.16 10.81 -4.02
C PHE A 94 -8.30 9.70 -5.04
N ALA A 95 -9.52 9.33 -5.43
CA ALA A 95 -9.74 8.35 -6.49
C ALA A 95 -9.05 8.76 -7.80
N SER A 96 -9.17 10.03 -8.17
CA SER A 96 -8.50 10.59 -9.36
C SER A 96 -6.98 10.53 -9.22
N ALA A 97 -6.43 10.90 -8.06
CA ALA A 97 -5.01 10.82 -7.77
C ALA A 97 -4.48 9.38 -7.81
N VAL A 98 -5.25 8.40 -7.32
CA VAL A 98 -4.89 6.98 -7.43
C VAL A 98 -4.77 6.56 -8.89
N MET A 99 -5.75 6.89 -9.74
CA MET A 99 -5.68 6.53 -11.16
C MET A 99 -4.48 7.17 -11.85
N GLN A 100 -4.21 8.46 -11.57
CA GLN A 100 -3.06 9.16 -12.13
C GLN A 100 -1.73 8.57 -11.64
N HIS A 101 -1.64 8.19 -10.36
CA HIS A 101 -0.44 7.57 -9.80
C HIS A 101 -0.13 6.23 -10.49
N PHE A 102 -1.12 5.36 -10.63
CA PHE A 102 -0.93 4.07 -11.29
C PHE A 102 -0.53 4.26 -12.76
N GLN A 103 -1.19 5.18 -13.47
CA GLN A 103 -0.91 5.40 -14.88
C GLN A 103 0.45 6.08 -15.13
N ARG A 104 0.75 7.18 -14.42
CA ARG A 104 1.90 8.05 -14.72
C ARG A 104 3.17 7.59 -14.01
N GLU A 105 3.08 7.16 -12.76
CA GLU A 105 4.24 6.80 -11.94
C GLU A 105 4.59 5.32 -12.10
N LEU A 106 3.58 4.46 -12.17
CA LEU A 106 3.78 3.01 -12.25
C LEU A 106 3.65 2.45 -13.67
N GLY A 107 3.16 3.25 -14.63
CA GLY A 107 2.99 2.82 -16.02
C GLY A 107 1.94 1.72 -16.20
N VAL A 108 1.00 1.58 -15.27
CA VAL A 108 -0.05 0.55 -15.30
C VAL A 108 -1.44 1.19 -15.26
N THR A 109 -2.39 0.58 -15.97
CA THR A 109 -3.79 1.02 -15.93
C THR A 109 -4.54 0.28 -14.83
N LEU A 110 -5.02 1.03 -13.84
CA LEU A 110 -5.95 0.54 -12.84
C LEU A 110 -7.38 0.79 -13.34
N SER A 111 -8.18 -0.26 -13.41
CA SER A 111 -9.62 -0.17 -13.69
C SER A 111 -10.36 -0.03 -12.37
N PRO A 112 -10.97 1.13 -12.05
CA PRO A 112 -11.67 1.33 -10.80
C PRO A 112 -12.95 0.51 -10.76
N GLU A 113 -13.23 -0.12 -9.61
CA GLU A 113 -14.45 -0.89 -9.37
C GLU A 113 -15.34 -0.23 -8.33
N ARG A 114 -14.73 0.29 -7.25
CA ARG A 114 -15.45 0.92 -6.16
C ARG A 114 -14.59 1.96 -5.47
N VAL A 115 -15.22 3.02 -4.99
CA VAL A 115 -14.60 4.02 -4.13
C VAL A 115 -15.48 4.22 -2.92
N ASP A 116 -14.97 3.93 -1.73
CA ASP A 116 -15.72 4.02 -0.48
C ASP A 116 -15.10 5.02 0.47
N ARG A 117 -15.95 5.62 1.31
CA ARG A 117 -15.51 6.32 2.52
C ARG A 117 -15.81 5.41 3.70
N VAL A 118 -14.78 5.07 4.45
CA VAL A 118 -14.91 4.24 5.63
C VAL A 118 -14.67 5.12 6.85
N GLY A 119 -15.67 5.18 7.73
CA GLY A 119 -15.55 5.86 9.02
C GLY A 119 -14.83 5.01 10.05
N GLY A 120 -14.94 5.38 11.32
CA GLY A 120 -14.32 4.66 12.44
C GLY A 120 -13.23 5.48 13.10
N ILE A 121 -12.34 4.79 13.84
CA ILE A 121 -11.31 5.44 14.65
C ILE A 121 -10.28 6.16 13.75
N VAL A 122 -9.97 5.58 12.59
CA VAL A 122 -9.20 6.24 11.53
C VAL A 122 -10.07 6.27 10.27
N PRO A 123 -10.77 7.40 10.03
CA PRO A 123 -11.51 7.59 8.79
C PRO A 123 -10.57 7.44 7.59
N ARG A 124 -11.07 6.88 6.48
CA ARG A 124 -10.25 6.65 5.28
C ARG A 124 -11.07 6.65 4.01
N VAL A 125 -10.40 6.84 2.89
CA VAL A 125 -10.94 6.62 1.55
C VAL A 125 -10.32 5.34 1.00
N GLU A 126 -11.15 4.41 0.55
CA GLU A 126 -10.75 3.15 -0.07
C GLU A 126 -11.09 3.17 -1.56
N VAL A 127 -10.09 2.99 -2.42
CA VAL A 127 -10.25 2.82 -3.87
C VAL A 127 -9.92 1.37 -4.20
N LEU A 128 -10.93 0.62 -4.61
CA LEU A 128 -10.80 -0.76 -5.09
C LEU A 128 -10.83 -0.76 -6.61
N GLY A 129 -9.90 -1.48 -7.22
CA GLY A 129 -9.89 -1.70 -8.65
C GLY A 129 -9.16 -2.97 -9.02
N THR A 130 -9.09 -3.24 -10.32
CA THR A 130 -8.33 -4.35 -10.87
C THR A 130 -7.30 -3.85 -11.88
N LEU A 131 -6.16 -4.53 -11.92
CA LEU A 131 -5.16 -4.35 -12.95
C LEU A 131 -4.87 -5.68 -13.63
N ARG A 132 -4.47 -5.61 -14.90
CA ARG A 132 -3.99 -6.76 -15.66
C ARG A 132 -2.48 -6.65 -15.78
N GLU A 133 -1.78 -7.63 -15.25
CA GLU A 133 -0.32 -7.67 -15.26
C GLU A 133 0.14 -9.08 -15.65
N ALA A 134 1.00 -9.17 -16.67
CA ALA A 134 1.58 -10.45 -17.13
C ALA A 134 0.57 -11.59 -17.39
N GLY A 135 -0.65 -11.25 -17.83
CA GLY A 135 -1.73 -12.23 -18.09
C GLY A 135 -2.54 -12.60 -16.86
N GLN A 136 -2.23 -12.05 -15.69
CA GLN A 136 -2.95 -12.25 -14.44
C GLN A 136 -3.79 -11.01 -14.10
N VAL A 137 -4.99 -11.22 -13.58
CA VAL A 137 -5.84 -10.16 -13.02
C VAL A 137 -5.55 -10.06 -11.53
N ARG A 138 -5.18 -8.87 -11.09
CA ARG A 138 -4.94 -8.56 -9.67
C ARG A 138 -5.95 -7.55 -9.18
N THR A 139 -6.49 -7.78 -8.00
CA THR A 139 -7.28 -6.79 -7.29
C THR A 139 -6.35 -5.91 -6.47
N VAL A 140 -6.58 -4.61 -6.51
CA VAL A 140 -5.81 -3.59 -5.81
C VAL A 140 -6.73 -2.74 -4.97
N LEU A 141 -6.44 -2.67 -3.68
CA LEU A 141 -7.03 -1.72 -2.74
C LEU A 141 -6.01 -0.62 -2.44
N VAL A 142 -6.41 0.63 -2.57
CA VAL A 142 -5.63 1.79 -2.14
C VAL A 142 -6.41 2.55 -1.07
N ALA A 143 -5.86 2.63 0.14
CA ALA A 143 -6.49 3.26 1.28
C ALA A 143 -5.70 4.50 1.72
N GLY A 144 -6.28 5.69 1.58
CA GLY A 144 -5.77 6.93 2.17
C GLY A 144 -6.33 7.10 3.58
N LEU A 145 -5.47 7.11 4.60
CA LEU A 145 -5.85 7.16 6.02
C LEU A 145 -5.87 8.63 6.49
N ALA A 146 -7.02 9.12 6.97
CA ALA A 146 -7.16 10.51 7.38
C ALA A 146 -6.27 10.86 8.58
N SER A 147 -5.57 11.98 8.49
CA SER A 147 -4.71 12.51 9.54
C SER A 147 -4.26 13.95 9.22
N GLU A 148 -3.74 14.64 10.23
CA GLU A 148 -3.25 16.02 10.13
C GLU A 148 -1.73 16.08 10.01
N GLY A 149 -1.21 16.95 9.14
CA GLY A 149 0.21 17.19 8.92
C GLY A 149 0.92 16.10 8.12
N ARG A 150 0.57 14.84 8.35
CA ARG A 150 1.10 13.66 7.66
C ARG A 150 0.01 12.60 7.60
N HIS A 151 -0.11 11.92 6.47
CA HIS A 151 -1.00 10.77 6.34
C HIS A 151 -0.29 9.55 5.76
N ALA A 152 -0.92 8.39 5.89
CA ALA A 152 -0.45 7.16 5.29
C ALA A 152 -1.35 6.71 4.15
N VAL A 153 -0.74 6.11 3.13
CA VAL A 153 -1.43 5.42 2.05
C VAL A 153 -1.02 3.96 2.08
N VAL A 154 -2.00 3.08 2.20
CA VAL A 154 -1.79 1.64 2.18
C VAL A 154 -2.29 1.09 0.86
N VAL A 155 -1.43 0.42 0.11
CA VAL A 155 -1.77 -0.27 -1.13
C VAL A 155 -1.66 -1.77 -0.92
N VAL A 156 -2.74 -2.50 -1.17
CA VAL A 156 -2.74 -3.97 -1.15
C VAL A 156 -3.03 -4.47 -2.56
N SER A 157 -2.17 -5.35 -3.07
CA SER A 157 -2.37 -6.02 -4.35
C SER A 157 -2.33 -7.53 -4.17
N ALA A 158 -3.36 -8.22 -4.65
CA ALA A 158 -3.45 -9.69 -4.59
C ALA A 158 -4.01 -10.25 -5.90
N PRO A 159 -3.73 -11.53 -6.24
CA PRO A 159 -4.49 -12.20 -7.29
C PRO A 159 -5.99 -12.07 -7.05
N ALA A 160 -6.77 -11.75 -8.09
CA ALA A 160 -8.20 -11.48 -7.93
C ALA A 160 -8.95 -12.65 -7.27
N VAL A 161 -8.55 -13.89 -7.57
CA VAL A 161 -9.10 -15.12 -6.99
C VAL A 161 -8.86 -15.27 -5.47
N ARG A 162 -7.87 -14.55 -4.92
CA ARG A 162 -7.54 -14.57 -3.48
C ARG A 162 -8.14 -13.39 -2.72
N TRP A 163 -8.71 -12.41 -3.41
CA TRP A 163 -9.12 -11.15 -2.78
C TRP A 163 -10.22 -11.36 -1.74
N GLU A 164 -11.24 -12.16 -2.03
CA GLU A 164 -12.39 -12.34 -1.13
C GLU A 164 -11.99 -12.92 0.22
N SER A 165 -11.04 -13.87 0.25
CA SER A 165 -10.54 -14.45 1.49
C SER A 165 -9.58 -13.52 2.25
N LEU A 166 -8.84 -12.68 1.54
CA LEU A 166 -7.86 -11.75 2.12
C LEU A 166 -8.50 -10.46 2.66
N ALA A 167 -9.56 -9.97 2.00
CA ALA A 167 -10.14 -8.65 2.27
C ALA A 167 -10.56 -8.42 3.74
N PRO A 168 -11.15 -9.40 4.47
CA PRO A 168 -11.47 -9.21 5.89
C PRO A 168 -10.22 -8.95 6.75
N GLY A 169 -9.14 -9.70 6.53
CA GLY A 169 -7.88 -9.51 7.26
C GLY A 169 -7.21 -8.18 6.93
N VAL A 170 -7.26 -7.75 5.68
CA VAL A 170 -6.77 -6.43 5.26
C VAL A 170 -7.55 -5.30 5.92
N ARG A 171 -8.89 -5.38 5.97
CA ARG A 171 -9.70 -4.35 6.63
C ARG A 171 -9.43 -4.29 8.13
N ALA A 172 -9.40 -5.46 8.79
CA ALA A 172 -9.05 -5.55 10.20
C ALA A 172 -7.65 -4.96 10.48
N SER A 173 -6.69 -5.21 9.58
CA SER A 173 -5.36 -4.59 9.63
C SER A 173 -5.45 -3.06 9.56
N LEU A 174 -6.15 -2.50 8.58
CA LEU A 174 -6.35 -1.05 8.44
C LEU A 174 -7.02 -0.42 9.66
N ASP A 175 -7.93 -1.13 10.33
CA ASP A 175 -8.61 -0.62 11.54
C ASP A 175 -7.65 -0.51 12.75
N THR A 176 -6.56 -1.29 12.76
CA THR A 176 -5.49 -1.19 13.76
C THR A 176 -4.52 -0.04 13.52
N PHE A 177 -4.55 0.58 12.32
CA PHE A 177 -3.61 1.61 11.96
C PHE A 177 -3.71 2.81 12.89
N ARG A 178 -2.57 3.33 13.36
CA ARG A 178 -2.46 4.55 14.15
C ARG A 178 -1.22 5.32 13.72
N LEU A 179 -1.36 6.63 13.51
CA LEU A 179 -0.22 7.52 13.42
C LEU A 179 0.19 7.93 14.84
N GLU A 180 1.47 7.77 15.15
CA GLU A 180 2.08 8.28 16.36
C GLU A 180 2.43 9.75 16.13
N ALA A 181 2.04 10.61 17.07
CA ALA A 181 2.49 12.00 17.06
C ALA A 181 4.02 12.00 17.09
N THR A 182 4.63 12.48 16.01
CA THR A 182 6.09 12.57 15.91
C THR A 182 6.53 13.64 16.91
N THR A 183 7.02 13.22 18.08
CA THR A 183 7.49 14.10 19.15
C THR A 183 8.89 14.67 18.89
N ALA A 184 9.41 14.55 17.66
CA ALA A 184 10.72 15.09 17.31
C ALA A 184 10.62 16.58 16.92
N PRO A 185 11.15 17.52 17.73
CA PRO A 185 11.46 18.85 17.24
C PRO A 185 12.72 18.72 16.39
N GLY A 186 12.58 18.73 15.06
CA GLY A 186 13.75 18.52 14.22
C GLY A 186 13.46 18.72 12.75
N VAL A 187 13.56 19.97 12.31
CA VAL A 187 13.90 20.27 10.91
C VAL A 187 15.20 19.53 10.60
N VAL A 188 15.13 18.42 9.89
CA VAL A 188 16.33 17.79 9.31
C VAL A 188 16.78 18.68 8.14
N PRO A 189 17.99 19.28 8.18
CA PRO A 189 18.41 20.25 7.18
C PRO A 189 18.59 19.61 5.79
N ARG A 190 17.97 20.22 4.77
CA ARG A 190 17.97 19.86 3.33
C ARG A 190 19.31 20.01 2.60
N ARG A 191 20.46 19.66 3.20
CA ARG A 191 21.78 19.86 2.54
C ARG A 191 22.80 18.75 2.76
N VAL A 192 22.45 17.49 2.54
CA VAL A 192 23.41 16.46 2.06
C VAL A 192 22.59 15.36 1.38
N LEU A 193 22.57 15.35 0.04
CA LEU A 193 22.33 14.21 -0.88
C LEU A 193 21.83 14.75 -2.23
N GLY A 194 22.63 15.64 -2.81
CA GLY A 194 22.65 15.80 -4.25
C GLY A 194 23.64 14.77 -4.84
N ALA A 195 23.24 14.22 -5.98
CA ALA A 195 23.97 13.35 -6.90
C ALA A 195 23.83 11.82 -6.69
N LEU A 196 23.39 11.18 -7.79
CA LEU A 196 23.22 9.73 -8.05
C LEU A 196 21.97 9.12 -7.37
N ALA A 197 21.04 8.44 -8.03
CA ALA A 197 20.98 7.86 -9.36
C ALA A 197 19.50 7.63 -9.75
N GLY A 198 19.17 7.86 -11.02
CA GLY A 198 17.99 7.25 -11.61
C GLY A 198 18.25 5.75 -11.76
N ALA A 199 17.53 4.92 -11.00
CA ALA A 199 17.41 3.48 -11.21
C ALA A 199 16.43 2.87 -10.18
N LEU A 200 15.39 2.21 -10.72
CA LEU A 200 14.67 1.06 -10.13
C LEU A 200 13.46 1.33 -9.21
N ALA A 201 12.31 1.50 -9.87
CA ALA A 201 10.98 1.10 -9.39
C ALA A 201 10.86 -0.44 -9.24
N GLY A 202 11.81 -1.08 -8.55
CA GLY A 202 12.13 -2.49 -8.71
C GLY A 202 11.45 -3.42 -7.71
N ALA A 203 10.21 -3.14 -7.33
CA ALA A 203 9.76 -3.69 -6.05
C ALA A 203 8.25 -4.01 -5.99
N LEU A 204 7.45 -3.39 -6.85
CA LEU A 204 6.34 -4.09 -7.52
C LEU A 204 6.81 -4.79 -8.80
N VAL A 205 7.92 -4.31 -9.39
CA VAL A 205 8.54 -4.82 -10.65
C VAL A 205 9.66 -5.84 -10.41
N ALA A 206 10.13 -6.07 -9.17
CA ALA A 206 11.19 -7.08 -8.89
C ALA A 206 10.80 -8.47 -9.36
N SER A 207 9.53 -8.84 -9.20
CA SER A 207 8.99 -10.09 -9.72
C SER A 207 9.02 -10.14 -11.25
N TYR A 208 8.92 -8.99 -11.93
CA TYR A 208 8.85 -8.88 -13.38
C TYR A 208 10.21 -8.82 -14.09
N ALA A 209 11.22 -8.11 -13.56
CA ALA A 209 12.52 -8.00 -14.22
C ALA A 209 13.37 -9.29 -14.16
N ALA A 210 13.25 -10.04 -13.07
CA ALA A 210 13.85 -11.37 -12.95
C ALA A 210 13.16 -12.39 -13.88
N TRP A 211 11.83 -12.32 -13.98
CA TRP A 211 11.03 -13.18 -14.86
C TRP A 211 11.25 -12.89 -16.36
N ARG A 212 11.42 -11.62 -16.74
CA ARG A 212 11.68 -11.24 -18.15
C ARG A 212 13.03 -11.72 -18.68
N ARG A 213 14.08 -11.77 -17.84
CA ARG A 213 15.40 -12.28 -18.26
C ARG A 213 15.42 -13.78 -18.48
N MET A 214 14.62 -14.55 -17.72
CA MET A 214 14.56 -16.00 -17.89
C MET A 214 13.89 -16.42 -19.21
N ARG A 215 12.88 -15.68 -19.69
CA ARG A 215 12.25 -15.96 -21.00
C ARG A 215 13.07 -15.54 -22.22
N ALA A 216 13.89 -14.49 -22.11
CA ALA A 216 14.75 -14.06 -23.21
C ALA A 216 15.97 -14.99 -23.42
N GLY A 217 16.38 -15.72 -22.39
CA GLY A 217 17.51 -16.68 -22.45
C GLY A 217 17.15 -18.11 -22.89
N GLN A 218 15.87 -18.44 -23.04
CA GLN A 218 15.41 -19.79 -23.44
C GLN A 218 14.92 -19.88 -24.90
N GLY A 219 15.00 -18.79 -25.67
CA GLY A 219 14.56 -18.73 -27.08
C GLY A 219 15.67 -18.77 -28.14
N THR A 220 16.93 -19.01 -27.75
CA THR A 220 18.11 -18.97 -28.65
C THR A 220 19.05 -20.16 -28.46
N SER A 221 18.49 -21.35 -28.20
CA SER A 221 19.25 -22.61 -28.22
C SER A 221 18.49 -23.72 -28.93
N GLU A 222 17.92 -23.43 -30.09
CA GLU A 222 17.65 -24.43 -31.15
C GLU A 222 17.83 -23.72 -32.50
N ALA A 223 19.08 -23.69 -32.97
CA ALA A 223 19.49 -23.58 -34.37
C ALA A 223 20.94 -24.03 -34.49
#